data_AF-A0A6P0STV8-F1
#
_entry.id   AF-A0A6P0STV8-F1
#
_cell.length_a   1.000
_cell.length_b   1.000
_cell.length_c   1.000
_cell.angle_alpha   90.00
_cell.angle_beta   90.00
_cell.angle_gamma   90.00
#
_symmetry.space_group_name_H-M   'P 1'
#
loop_
_entity.id
_entity.type
_entity.pdbx_description
1 polymer ?
#
loop_
_entity_poly.entity_id
_entity_poly.type
_entity_poly.pdbx_seq_one_letter_code
_entity_poly.pdbx_strand_id
1 'polypeptide(L)' 'MSVETDERHKIIFLVEDNKADIRLIQEALKNSSVPHQVVTVRNG' A
#
# COMPACT_ATOMS: atom_id res chain seq x y z
N MET A 1 6.10 22.12 -18.53
CA MET A 1 6.92 20.99 -18.07
C MET A 1 5.99 20.03 -17.36
N SER A 2 5.30 19.19 -18.13
CA SER A 2 4.44 18.15 -17.60
C SER A 2 5.36 16.99 -17.28
N VAL A 3 5.65 16.75 -16.01
CA VAL A 3 6.32 15.52 -15.61
C VAL A 3 5.29 14.42 -15.87
N GLU A 4 5.42 13.72 -16.99
CA GLU A 4 4.69 12.50 -17.27
C GLU A 4 5.17 11.44 -16.27
N THR A 5 4.75 11.57 -15.01
CA THR A 5 4.75 10.44 -14.09
C THR A 5 3.67 9.51 -14.59
N ASP A 6 4.08 8.62 -15.48
CA ASP A 6 3.45 7.34 -15.76
C ASP A 6 2.71 6.90 -14.49
N GLU A 7 1.36 6.99 -14.49
CA GLU A 7 0.49 6.67 -13.35
C GLU A 7 0.49 5.15 -13.12
N ARG A 8 1.68 4.59 -12.91
CA ARG A 8 1.88 3.19 -12.63
C ARG A 8 1.27 2.90 -11.27
N HIS A 9 0.11 2.27 -11.31
CA HIS A 9 -0.55 1.70 -10.16
C HIS A 9 0.43 0.78 -9.43
N LYS A 10 0.80 1.14 -8.20
CA LYS A 10 1.80 0.39 -7.43
C LYS A 10 1.14 -0.79 -6.72
N ILE A 11 1.79 -1.94 -6.75
CA ILE A 11 1.38 -3.08 -5.92
C ILE A 11 2.30 -3.11 -4.70
N ILE A 12 1.70 -3.05 -3.51
CA ILE A 12 2.39 -3.15 -2.22
C ILE A 12 2.09 -4.54 -1.66
N PHE A 13 3.11 -5.37 -1.51
CA PHE A 13 2.99 -6.67 -0.87
C PHE A 13 3.37 -6.54 0.60
N LEU A 14 2.37 -6.60 1.48
CA LEU A 14 2.52 -6.44 2.93
C LEU A 14 2.59 -7.82 3.59
N VAL A 15 3.73 -8.17 4.16
CA VAL A 15 3.91 -9.37 4.99
C VAL A 15 4.02 -8.93 6.44
N GLU A 16 2.98 -9.22 7.21
CA GLU A 16 2.89 -8.86 8.63
C GLU A 16 1.88 -9.79 9.30
N ASP A 17 2.16 -10.22 10.54
CA ASP A 17 1.33 -11.15 11.29
C ASP A 17 0.49 -10.47 12.36
N ASN A 18 0.96 -9.33 12.85
CA ASN A 18 0.21 -8.51 13.75
C ASN A 18 -0.93 -7.81 13.02
N LYS A 19 -2.17 -8.21 13.36
CA LYS A 19 -3.39 -7.63 12.80
C LYS A 19 -3.53 -6.14 13.06
N ALA A 20 -3.02 -5.63 14.18
CA ALA A 20 -3.07 -4.21 14.51
C ALA A 20 -2.15 -3.41 13.58
N ASP A 21 -0.95 -3.92 13.32
CA ASP A 21 0.03 -3.27 12.46
C ASP A 21 -0.41 -3.29 10.99
N ILE A 22 -0.97 -4.43 10.52
CA ILE A 22 -1.63 -4.51 9.21
C ILE A 22 -2.69 -3.41 9.05
N ARG A 23 -3.57 -3.28 10.04
CA ARG A 23 -4.66 -2.28 10.00
C ARG A 23 -4.09 -0.87 10.00
N LEU A 24 -3.09 -0.60 10.84
CA LEU A 24 -2.45 0.70 10.91
C LEU A 24 -1.86 1.11 9.55
N ILE A 25 -1.15 0.21 8.90
CA ILE A 25 -0.54 0.44 7.58
C ILE A 25 -1.63 0.67 6.52
N GLN A 26 -2.68 -0.15 6.49
CA GLN A 26 -3.78 0.00 5.55
C GLN A 26 -4.51 1.33 5.73
N GLU A 27 -4.79 1.77 6.97
CA GLU A 27 -5.41 3.08 7.23
C GLU A 27 -4.51 4.25 6.82
N ALA A 28 -3.21 4.17 7.09
CA ALA A 28 -2.25 5.21 6.68
C ALA A 28 -2.19 5.36 5.15
N LEU A 29 -2.28 4.25 4.42
CA LEU A 29 -2.21 4.22 2.96
C LEU A 29 -3.48 4.72 2.26
N LYS A 30 -4.65 4.73 2.91
CA LYS A 30 -5.90 5.27 2.32
C LYS A 30 -5.79 6.72 1.86
N ASN A 31 -4.91 7.51 2.50
CA ASN A 31 -4.72 8.93 2.19
C ASN A 31 -3.57 9.19 1.22
N SER A 32 -3.00 8.14 0.60
CA SER A 32 -1.94 8.28 -0.40
C SER A 32 -2.45 8.98 -1.66
N SER A 33 -1.70 9.97 -2.15
CA SER A 33 -1.92 10.60 -3.46
C SER A 33 -1.43 9.73 -4.63
N VAL A 34 -0.70 8.65 -4.34
CA VAL A 34 -0.20 7.70 -5.34
C VAL A 34 -1.18 6.52 -5.44
N PRO A 35 -1.72 6.21 -6.63
CA PRO A 35 -2.56 5.03 -6.85
C PRO A 35 -1.80 3.74 -6.50
N HIS A 36 -2.39 2.93 -5.64
CA HIS A 36 -1.78 1.68 -5.19
C HIS A 36 -2.82 0.64 -4.75
N GLN A 37 -2.38 -0.61 -4.75
CA GLN A 37 -3.10 -1.76 -4.23
C GLN A 37 -2.25 -2.41 -3.14
N VAL A 38 -2.85 -2.72 -1.99
CA VAL A 38 -2.19 -3.47 -0.92
C VAL A 38 -2.64 -4.93 -0.97
N VAL A 39 -1.68 -5.85 -1.08
CA VAL A 39 -1.89 -7.29 -0.96
C VAL A 39 -1.26 -7.73 0.36
N THR A 40 -2.09 -8.14 1.31
CA THR A 40 -1.61 -8.57 2.64
C THR A 40 -1.51 -10.08 2.72
N VAL A 41 -0.36 -10.56 3.20
CA VAL A 41 -0.11 -11.95 3.57
C VAL A 41 0.29 -12.00 5.03
N ARG A 42 -0.26 -12.99 5.75
CA ARG A 42 0.14 -13.36 7.10
C ARG A 42 0.96 -14.63 7.00
N ASN A 43 2.14 -14.64 7.60
CA ASN A 43 3.05 -15.77 7.69
C ASN A 43 3.33 -16.09 9.18
N GLY A 44 2.30 -16.56 9.88
CA GLY A 44 2.28 -16.72 11.34
C GLY A 44 3.28 -17.72 11.91
#